data_AF-A0A8T6U0H9-F1
#
_entry.id   AF-A0A8T6U0H9-F1
#
_cell.length_a   1.000
_cell.length_b   1.000
_cell.length_c   1.000
_cell.angle_alpha   90.00
_cell.angle_beta   90.00
_cell.angle_gamma   90.00
#
_symmetry.space_group_name_H-M   'P 1'
#
loop_
_entity.id
_entity.type
_entity.pdbx_description
1 polymer ?
#
loop_
_entity_poly.entity_id
_entity_poly.type
_entity_poly.pdbx_seq_one_letter_code
_entity_poly.pdbx_strand_id
1 'polypeptide(L)'
;MQKTKFGLSKEDERTVLLRRLFWADRDFFRVGHAAKIPWFDKHARKFRQDNYAYFGSEEKSEAISHIVNEPRNDIFVKSVNSVYKLEKRYQDIDIFIGRFYYFDLKTHVKIEDRRKELIEKVEGAISDTKGRARFFLKAVIELYKDGRWDRGFGGVTWEEMLAKMRELGGPYPSPRDVVILKSYKIYFKTGSRRYPTHTVPEEMMPTIDEVLMSSKG
;
A
#
# COMPACT_ATOMS: atom_id res chain seq x y z
N MET A 1 -23.82 -8.94 13.39
CA MET A 1 -22.48 -8.44 13.01
C MET A 1 -22.56 -7.84 11.61
N GLN A 2 -22.46 -6.51 11.50
CA GLN A 2 -22.29 -5.87 10.19
C GLN A 2 -20.92 -6.27 9.65
N LYS A 3 -20.87 -6.94 8.48
CA LYS A 3 -19.63 -7.13 7.74
C LYS A 3 -19.18 -5.74 7.30
N THR A 4 -18.20 -5.17 7.98
CA THR A 4 -17.50 -3.96 7.54
C THR A 4 -17.02 -4.22 6.12
N LYS A 5 -17.38 -3.35 5.19
CA LYS A 5 -17.01 -3.47 3.78
C LYS A 5 -15.49 -3.41 3.68
N PHE A 6 -14.84 -4.57 3.57
CA PHE A 6 -13.39 -4.70 3.46
C PHE A 6 -13.00 -4.26 2.05
N GLY A 7 -12.95 -2.94 1.81
CA GLY A 7 -12.68 -2.35 0.52
C GLY A 7 -12.40 -0.86 0.64
N LEU A 8 -11.37 -0.39 -0.05
CA LEU A 8 -10.96 1.00 -0.05
C LEU A 8 -11.85 1.84 -0.98
N SER A 9 -12.23 3.04 -0.53
CA SER A 9 -12.75 4.06 -1.44
C SER A 9 -11.63 4.58 -2.35
N LYS A 10 -12.00 5.37 -3.36
CA LYS A 10 -11.01 6.01 -4.24
C LYS A 10 -10.13 6.97 -3.45
N GLU A 11 -10.70 7.68 -2.48
CA GLU A 11 -10.04 8.61 -1.58
C GLU A 11 -9.05 7.89 -0.65
N ASP A 12 -9.44 6.70 -0.16
CA ASP A 12 -8.54 5.84 0.64
C ASP A 12 -7.36 5.37 -0.21
N GLU A 13 -7.58 4.90 -1.44
CA GLU A 13 -6.48 4.49 -2.34
C GLU A 13 -5.52 5.65 -2.64
N ARG A 14 -6.04 6.85 -2.90
CA ARG A 14 -5.19 8.05 -3.07
C ARG A 14 -4.35 8.29 -1.82
N THR A 15 -4.92 8.14 -0.63
CA THR A 15 -4.22 8.32 0.65
C THR A 15 -3.09 7.30 0.81
N VAL A 16 -3.37 6.01 0.59
CA VAL A 16 -2.37 4.93 0.67
C VAL A 16 -1.25 5.18 -0.35
N LEU A 17 -1.62 5.53 -1.58
CA LEU A 17 -0.68 5.81 -2.66
C LEU A 17 0.23 7.00 -2.33
N LEU A 18 -0.31 8.11 -1.83
CA LEU A 18 0.49 9.26 -1.39
C LEU A 18 1.47 8.89 -0.29
N ARG A 19 1.02 8.17 0.74
CA ARG A 19 1.89 7.74 1.87
C ARG A 19 2.97 6.77 1.44
N ARG A 20 2.70 5.93 0.43
CA ARG A 20 3.67 4.98 -0.10
C ARG A 20 4.72 5.66 -0.99
N LEU A 21 4.29 6.58 -1.84
CA LEU A 21 5.19 7.24 -2.80
C LEU A 21 5.99 8.40 -2.20
N PHE A 22 5.48 9.04 -1.15
CA PHE A 22 6.03 10.27 -0.59
C PHE A 22 6.16 10.20 0.94
N TRP A 23 7.36 10.50 1.43
CA TRP A 23 7.65 10.55 2.87
C TRP A 23 7.87 11.97 3.38
N ALA A 24 8.37 12.86 2.52
CA ALA A 24 8.68 14.24 2.87
C ALA A 24 7.47 15.15 2.66
N ASP A 25 7.24 16.06 3.60
CA ASP A 25 6.16 17.05 3.52
C ASP A 25 6.31 17.97 2.30
N ARG A 26 7.56 18.20 1.87
CA ARG A 26 7.88 18.91 0.63
C ARG A 26 7.28 18.24 -0.61
N ASP A 27 7.17 16.91 -0.62
CA ASP A 27 6.53 16.21 -1.73
C ASP A 27 5.03 16.49 -1.76
N PHE A 28 4.35 16.45 -0.61
CA PHE A 28 2.92 16.83 -0.53
C PHE A 28 2.71 18.28 -0.99
N PHE A 29 3.57 19.21 -0.55
CA PHE A 29 3.53 20.59 -1.03
C PHE A 29 3.67 20.68 -2.55
N ARG A 30 4.65 19.98 -3.13
CA ARG A 30 4.86 19.96 -4.59
C ARG A 30 3.68 19.33 -5.34
N VAL A 31 3.09 18.27 -4.82
CA VAL A 31 1.92 17.61 -5.43
C VAL A 31 0.73 18.56 -5.41
N GLY A 32 0.45 19.21 -4.28
CA GLY A 32 -0.62 20.18 -4.15
C GLY A 32 -0.47 21.37 -5.09
N HIS A 33 0.74 21.91 -5.20
CA HIS A 33 1.04 22.99 -6.14
C HIS A 33 0.93 22.55 -7.60
N ALA A 34 1.42 21.35 -7.95
CA ALA A 34 1.28 20.79 -9.29
C ALA A 34 -0.20 20.55 -9.68
N ALA A 35 -1.03 20.22 -8.69
CA ALA A 35 -2.48 20.06 -8.83
C ALA A 35 -3.24 21.40 -8.86
N LYS A 36 -2.55 22.53 -8.65
CA LYS A 36 -3.13 23.89 -8.58
C LYS A 36 -4.17 24.05 -7.47
N ILE A 37 -3.91 23.46 -6.31
CA ILE A 37 -4.77 23.55 -5.13
C ILE A 37 -4.46 24.84 -4.36
N PRO A 38 -5.40 25.81 -4.24
CA PRO A 38 -5.13 27.12 -3.64
C PRO A 38 -4.68 27.07 -2.18
N TRP A 39 -5.10 26.05 -1.43
CA TRP A 39 -4.70 25.89 -0.02
C TRP A 39 -3.17 25.87 0.16
N PHE A 40 -2.41 25.38 -0.84
CA PHE A 40 -0.95 25.31 -0.75
C PHE A 40 -0.27 26.67 -0.94
N ASP A 41 -0.94 27.67 -1.53
CA ASP A 41 -0.34 28.98 -1.80
C ASP A 41 0.03 29.72 -0.50
N LYS A 42 -0.75 29.54 0.57
CA LYS A 42 -0.46 30.11 1.90
C LYS A 42 0.86 29.61 2.50
N HIS A 43 1.34 28.45 2.04
CA HIS A 43 2.60 27.84 2.49
C HIS A 43 3.77 28.09 1.52
N ALA A 44 3.55 28.75 0.38
CA ALA A 44 4.56 28.89 -0.66
C ALA A 44 5.83 29.61 -0.16
N ARG A 45 5.69 30.65 0.67
CA ARG A 45 6.84 31.36 1.25
C ARG A 45 7.72 30.43 2.09
N LYS A 46 7.09 29.64 2.98
CA LYS A 46 7.75 28.69 3.88
C LYS A 46 8.56 27.66 3.10
N PHE A 47 7.94 27.00 2.11
CA PHE A 47 8.60 25.93 1.35
C PHE A 47 9.60 26.44 0.29
N ARG A 48 9.57 27.71 -0.10
CA ARG A 48 10.57 28.32 -1.01
C ARG A 48 11.86 28.74 -0.28
N GLN A 49 11.75 29.22 0.96
CA GLN A 49 12.89 29.80 1.68
C GLN A 49 13.70 28.75 2.45
N ASP A 50 13.05 27.71 2.96
CA ASP A 50 13.68 26.68 3.77
C ASP A 50 13.59 25.33 3.07
N ASN A 51 14.73 24.67 2.84
CA ASN A 51 14.84 23.34 2.27
C ASN A 51 14.32 22.24 3.22
N TYR A 52 14.30 22.50 4.52
CA TYR A 52 13.84 21.59 5.57
C TYR A 52 12.42 21.88 6.06
N ALA A 53 11.70 22.77 5.37
CA ALA A 53 10.30 23.07 5.68
C ALA A 53 9.44 21.80 5.76
N TYR A 54 8.67 21.69 6.84
CA TYR A 54 7.74 20.60 7.11
C TYR A 54 6.37 21.16 7.52
N PHE A 55 5.31 20.37 7.34
CA PHE A 55 3.97 20.70 7.81
C PHE A 55 3.83 20.31 9.28
N GLY A 56 3.13 21.14 10.09
CA GLY A 56 2.62 20.69 11.38
C GLY A 56 1.69 19.48 11.22
N SER A 57 1.40 18.74 12.29
CA SER A 57 0.57 17.52 12.23
C SER A 57 -0.83 17.77 11.63
N GLU A 58 -1.46 18.89 12.01
CA GLU A 58 -2.75 19.32 11.46
C GLU A 58 -2.60 19.76 10.00
N GLU A 59 -1.62 20.62 9.70
CA GLU A 59 -1.33 21.06 8.32
C GLU A 59 -1.07 19.89 7.38
N LYS A 60 -0.38 18.85 7.84
CA LYS A 60 -0.08 17.65 7.05
C LYS A 60 -1.35 16.85 6.77
N SER A 61 -2.22 16.74 7.76
CA SER A 61 -3.52 16.05 7.61
C SER A 61 -4.43 16.81 6.64
N GLU A 62 -4.47 18.14 6.74
CA GLU A 62 -5.15 19.01 5.78
C GLU A 62 -4.56 18.89 4.37
N ALA A 63 -3.23 18.96 4.24
CA ALA A 63 -2.55 18.85 2.95
C ALA A 63 -2.92 17.56 2.22
N ILE A 64 -2.87 16.41 2.91
CA ILE A 64 -3.28 15.12 2.34
C ILE A 64 -4.77 15.17 1.96
N SER A 65 -5.64 15.67 2.84
CA SER A 65 -7.08 15.79 2.56
C SER A 65 -7.35 16.60 1.29
N HIS A 66 -6.72 17.77 1.13
CA HIS A 66 -6.86 18.60 -0.06
C HIS A 66 -6.38 17.90 -1.33
N ILE A 67 -5.21 17.25 -1.30
CA ILE A 67 -4.68 16.49 -2.46
C ILE A 67 -5.59 15.32 -2.82
N VAL A 68 -6.17 14.65 -1.82
CA VAL A 68 -7.03 13.48 -2.03
C VAL A 68 -8.39 13.88 -2.59
N ASN A 69 -8.98 14.99 -2.14
CA ASN A 69 -10.39 15.30 -2.42
C ASN A 69 -10.61 16.30 -3.56
N GLU A 70 -9.74 17.30 -3.73
CA GLU A 70 -10.00 18.39 -4.68
C GLU A 70 -9.71 18.06 -6.15
N PRO A 71 -8.55 17.46 -6.51
CA PRO A 71 -8.23 17.30 -7.91
C PRO A 71 -9.04 16.18 -8.56
N ARG A 72 -9.46 16.42 -9.81
CA ARG A 72 -9.94 15.37 -10.71
C ARG A 72 -8.90 14.26 -10.87
N ASN A 73 -9.33 13.06 -11.24
CA ASN A 73 -8.45 11.88 -11.32
C ASN A 73 -7.24 12.07 -12.23
N ASP A 74 -7.43 12.67 -13.40
CA ASP A 74 -6.37 12.97 -14.36
C ASP A 74 -5.34 13.94 -13.79
N ILE A 75 -5.80 15.00 -13.11
CA ILE A 75 -4.94 16.00 -12.48
C ILE A 75 -4.17 15.40 -11.30
N PHE A 76 -4.83 14.59 -10.47
CA PHE A 76 -4.18 13.87 -9.37
C PHE A 76 -3.02 13.01 -9.88
N VAL A 77 -3.28 12.12 -10.85
CA VAL A 77 -2.26 11.22 -11.40
C VAL A 77 -1.13 11.99 -12.07
N LYS A 78 -1.44 13.03 -12.85
CA LYS A 78 -0.43 13.89 -13.49
C LYS A 78 0.48 14.56 -12.46
N SER A 79 -0.10 15.07 -11.37
CA SER A 79 0.62 15.79 -10.31
C SER A 79 1.49 14.86 -9.48
N VAL A 80 0.98 13.68 -9.13
CA VAL A 80 1.77 12.65 -8.44
C VAL A 80 2.96 12.22 -9.31
N ASN A 81 2.71 11.93 -10.58
CA ASN A 81 3.77 11.48 -11.48
C ASN A 81 4.82 12.55 -11.78
N SER A 82 4.44 13.83 -11.85
CA SER A 82 5.40 14.92 -12.06
C SER A 82 6.35 15.07 -10.87
N VAL A 83 5.83 14.97 -9.64
CA VAL A 83 6.61 15.09 -8.41
C VAL A 83 7.45 13.85 -8.15
N TYR A 84 6.90 12.66 -8.41
CA TYR A 84 7.63 11.41 -8.21
C TYR A 84 8.94 11.37 -9.01
N LYS A 85 8.91 11.88 -10.25
CA LYS A 85 10.07 11.92 -11.18
C LYS A 85 11.18 12.89 -10.80
N LEU A 86 10.95 13.79 -9.84
CA LEU A 86 11.94 14.80 -9.46
C LEU A 86 13.16 14.19 -8.75
N GLU A 87 12.99 13.04 -8.10
CA GLU A 87 14.00 12.45 -7.25
C GLU A 87 14.04 10.93 -7.42
N LYS A 88 15.23 10.32 -7.29
CA LYS A 88 15.34 8.86 -7.24
C LYS A 88 14.81 8.37 -5.91
N ARG A 89 13.79 7.51 -5.95
CA ARG A 89 13.11 6.98 -4.76
C ARG A 89 13.37 5.49 -4.65
N TYR A 90 13.77 5.06 -3.46
CA TYR A 90 13.82 3.64 -3.12
C TYR A 90 12.47 3.24 -2.51
N GLN A 91 11.90 2.13 -2.98
CA GLN A 91 10.59 1.64 -2.59
C GLN A 91 10.71 0.16 -2.23
N ASP A 92 10.38 -0.21 -0.99
CA ASP A 92 10.32 -1.62 -0.60
C ASP A 92 9.19 -2.36 -1.30
N ILE A 93 8.11 -1.64 -1.64
CA ILE A 93 6.94 -2.13 -2.36
C ILE A 93 6.88 -1.39 -3.69
N ASP A 94 7.30 -2.06 -4.75
CA ASP A 94 7.50 -1.47 -6.08
C ASP A 94 6.26 -1.53 -7.00
N ILE A 95 5.11 -1.88 -6.43
CA ILE A 95 3.84 -2.07 -7.13
C ILE A 95 2.66 -1.64 -6.25
N PHE A 96 1.62 -1.11 -6.88
CA PHE A 96 0.32 -0.81 -6.27
C PHE A 96 -0.76 -1.35 -7.19
N ILE A 97 -1.66 -2.20 -6.67
CA ILE A 97 -2.80 -2.71 -7.43
C ILE A 97 -4.06 -2.45 -6.60
N GLY A 98 -4.65 -1.28 -6.81
CA GLY A 98 -5.97 -0.95 -6.29
C GLY A 98 -7.07 -1.21 -7.32
N ARG A 99 -8.29 -0.83 -6.94
CA ARG A 99 -9.46 -0.82 -7.80
C ARG A 99 -9.47 0.38 -8.75
N PHE A 100 -8.93 1.52 -8.34
CA PHE A 100 -8.97 2.75 -9.13
C PHE A 100 -7.61 3.11 -9.71
N TYR A 101 -6.53 2.71 -9.03
CA TYR A 101 -5.17 3.07 -9.41
C TYR A 101 -4.24 1.87 -9.51
N TYR A 102 -3.31 1.97 -10.45
CA TYR A 102 -2.16 1.09 -10.60
C TYR A 102 -0.87 1.90 -10.54
N PHE A 103 0.17 1.33 -9.95
CA PHE A 103 1.53 1.88 -10.03
C PHE A 103 2.56 0.77 -10.18
N ASP A 104 3.57 1.03 -11.00
CA ASP A 104 4.85 0.33 -10.99
C ASP A 104 6.00 1.31 -11.30
N LEU A 105 7.24 0.89 -11.06
CA LEU A 105 8.43 1.72 -11.30
C LEU A 105 8.62 2.14 -12.77
N LYS A 106 8.03 1.41 -13.72
CA LYS A 106 8.22 1.65 -15.16
C LYS A 106 7.24 2.69 -15.68
N THR A 107 5.97 2.51 -15.35
CA THR A 107 4.85 3.25 -15.93
C THR A 107 4.26 4.28 -14.98
N HIS A 108 4.71 4.28 -13.72
CA HIS A 108 4.24 5.17 -12.67
C HIS A 108 2.73 5.02 -12.44
N VAL A 109 2.10 6.03 -11.83
CA VAL A 109 0.68 5.94 -11.46
C VAL A 109 -0.20 6.02 -12.71
N LYS A 110 -1.21 5.17 -12.79
CA LYS A 110 -2.26 5.14 -13.81
C LYS A 110 -3.63 4.99 -13.18
N ILE A 111 -4.66 5.45 -13.90
CA ILE A 111 -6.07 5.20 -13.58
C ILE A 111 -6.45 3.88 -14.27
N GLU A 112 -6.27 2.76 -13.57
CA GLU A 112 -6.38 1.43 -14.17
C GLU A 112 -6.70 0.39 -13.08
N ASP A 113 -7.72 -0.46 -13.31
CA ASP A 113 -8.05 -1.59 -12.42
C ASP A 113 -7.33 -2.85 -12.92
N ARG A 114 -6.33 -3.32 -12.15
CA ARG A 114 -5.57 -4.55 -12.45
C ARG A 114 -5.86 -5.69 -11.50
N ARG A 115 -7.00 -5.67 -10.81
CA ARG A 115 -7.35 -6.72 -9.84
C ARG A 115 -7.48 -8.11 -10.47
N LYS A 116 -7.83 -8.21 -11.76
CA LYS A 116 -7.82 -9.49 -12.48
C LYS A 116 -6.42 -10.12 -12.50
N GLU A 117 -5.38 -9.35 -12.82
CA GLU A 117 -3.99 -9.83 -12.79
C GLU A 117 -3.57 -10.22 -11.36
N LEU A 118 -4.03 -9.48 -10.35
CA LEU A 118 -3.77 -9.80 -8.95
C LEU A 118 -4.43 -11.14 -8.55
N ILE A 119 -5.68 -11.38 -8.96
CA ILE A 119 -6.39 -12.65 -8.71
C ILE A 119 -5.60 -13.82 -9.29
N GLU A 120 -5.20 -13.72 -10.57
CA GLU A 120 -4.42 -14.76 -11.25
C GLU A 120 -3.07 -15.03 -10.52
N LYS A 121 -2.40 -13.99 -10.03
CA LYS A 121 -1.16 -14.12 -9.24
C LYS A 121 -1.39 -14.83 -7.90
N VAL A 122 -2.49 -14.52 -7.21
CA VAL A 122 -2.83 -15.14 -5.92
C VAL A 122 -3.16 -16.62 -6.12
N GLU A 123 -3.98 -16.94 -7.12
CA GLU A 123 -4.33 -18.32 -7.47
C GLU A 123 -3.10 -19.13 -7.88
N GLY A 124 -2.23 -18.55 -8.72
CA GLY A 124 -0.94 -19.14 -9.10
C GLY A 124 -0.05 -19.43 -7.90
N ALA A 125 0.13 -18.45 -7.00
CA ALA A 125 0.92 -18.63 -5.78
C ALA A 125 0.34 -19.71 -4.85
N ILE A 126 -0.99 -19.80 -4.74
CA ILE A 126 -1.65 -20.84 -3.96
C ILE A 126 -1.42 -22.21 -4.58
N SER A 127 -1.53 -22.33 -5.91
CA SER A 127 -1.27 -23.58 -6.65
C SER A 127 0.18 -24.05 -6.45
N ASP A 128 1.14 -23.17 -6.70
CA ASP A 128 2.58 -23.48 -6.63
C ASP A 128 3.04 -23.86 -5.21
N THR A 129 2.38 -23.32 -4.20
CA THR A 129 2.63 -23.65 -2.78
C THR A 129 1.76 -24.79 -2.27
N LYS A 130 1.01 -25.48 -3.15
CA LYS A 130 0.08 -26.57 -2.81
C LYS A 130 -0.87 -26.18 -1.66
N GLY A 131 -1.44 -24.98 -1.72
CA GLY A 131 -2.39 -24.47 -0.73
C GLY A 131 -1.79 -23.77 0.49
N ARG A 132 -0.50 -23.94 0.80
CA ARG A 132 0.11 -23.38 2.03
C ARG A 132 0.10 -21.86 2.08
N ALA A 133 0.23 -21.19 0.92
CA ALA A 133 0.14 -19.74 0.81
C ALA A 133 -1.19 -19.17 1.33
N ARG A 134 -2.29 -19.95 1.31
CA ARG A 134 -3.60 -19.48 1.78
C ARG A 134 -3.54 -19.03 3.23
N PHE A 135 -2.99 -19.87 4.09
CA PHE A 135 -2.89 -19.61 5.52
C PHE A 135 -1.94 -18.45 5.81
N PHE A 136 -0.85 -18.35 5.05
CA PHE A 136 0.08 -17.23 5.14
C PHE A 136 -0.60 -15.89 4.85
N LEU A 137 -1.23 -15.78 3.67
CA LEU A 137 -1.88 -14.54 3.24
C LEU A 137 -3.04 -14.19 4.16
N LYS A 138 -3.84 -15.19 4.56
CA LYS A 138 -4.95 -15.02 5.50
C LYS A 138 -4.48 -14.51 6.86
N ALA A 139 -3.38 -15.06 7.40
CA ALA A 139 -2.83 -14.63 8.68
C ALA A 139 -2.43 -13.14 8.66
N VAL A 140 -1.72 -12.70 7.61
CA VAL A 140 -1.32 -11.28 7.47
C VAL A 140 -2.55 -10.37 7.37
N ILE A 141 -3.56 -10.75 6.59
CA ILE A 141 -4.79 -9.98 6.42
C ILE A 141 -5.61 -9.91 7.70
N GLU A 142 -5.75 -11.01 8.45
CA GLU A 142 -6.49 -11.01 9.71
C GLU A 142 -5.77 -10.18 10.78
N LEU A 143 -4.45 -10.27 10.88
CA LEU A 143 -3.68 -9.43 11.80
C LEU A 143 -3.82 -7.93 11.48
N TYR A 144 -3.91 -7.56 10.20
CA TYR A 144 -4.25 -6.18 9.83
C TYR A 144 -5.63 -5.77 10.33
N LYS A 145 -6.65 -6.60 10.08
CA LYS A 145 -8.02 -6.35 10.52
C LYS A 145 -8.12 -6.24 12.05
N ASP A 146 -7.27 -6.96 12.78
CA ASP A 146 -7.14 -6.91 14.24
C ASP A 146 -6.35 -5.69 14.75
N GLY A 147 -5.84 -4.83 13.86
CA GLY A 147 -5.07 -3.64 14.22
C GLY A 147 -3.66 -3.94 14.73
N ARG A 148 -3.12 -5.15 14.48
CA ARG A 148 -1.79 -5.62 14.92
C ARG A 148 -0.64 -5.16 14.01
N TRP A 149 -0.90 -4.22 13.11
CA TRP A 149 0.11 -3.75 12.16
C TRP A 149 1.11 -2.84 12.87
N ASP A 150 2.39 -3.16 12.77
CA ASP A 150 3.46 -2.30 13.27
C ASP A 150 3.47 -0.99 12.49
N ARG A 151 3.06 0.10 13.15
CA ARG A 151 2.96 1.43 12.52
C ARG A 151 4.33 2.02 12.17
N GLY A 152 5.40 1.59 12.83
CA GLY A 152 6.77 2.07 12.59
C GLY A 152 7.42 1.40 11.39
N PHE A 153 7.13 0.12 11.15
CA PHE A 153 7.78 -0.69 10.10
C PHE A 153 6.83 -1.19 9.01
N GLY A 154 5.54 -0.92 9.13
CA GLY A 154 4.58 -1.13 8.05
C GLY A 154 4.31 -2.60 7.72
N GLY A 155 4.22 -3.49 8.72
CA GLY A 155 3.74 -4.86 8.54
C GLY A 155 3.53 -5.61 9.86
N VAL A 156 3.42 -6.94 9.79
CA VAL A 156 3.34 -7.81 10.98
C VAL A 156 4.66 -8.52 11.25
N THR A 157 4.92 -8.88 12.51
CA THR A 157 6.12 -9.66 12.84
C THR A 157 5.97 -11.11 12.40
N TRP A 158 7.10 -11.80 12.20
CA TRP A 158 7.09 -13.23 11.86
C TRP A 158 6.42 -14.07 12.95
N GLU A 159 6.67 -13.75 14.21
CA GLU A 159 6.14 -14.48 15.37
C GLU A 159 4.61 -14.38 15.44
N GLU A 160 4.06 -13.18 15.30
CA GLU A 160 2.60 -12.96 15.27
C GLU A 160 1.95 -13.67 14.09
N MET A 161 2.59 -13.61 12.92
CA MET A 161 2.10 -14.29 11.73
C MET A 161 2.07 -15.82 11.93
N LEU A 162 3.13 -16.42 12.49
CA LEU A 162 3.14 -17.85 12.81
C LEU A 162 2.11 -18.22 13.87
N ALA A 163 1.93 -17.40 14.92
CA ALA A 163 0.89 -17.61 15.92
C ALA A 163 -0.50 -17.62 15.28
N LYS A 164 -0.82 -16.63 14.44
CA LYS A 164 -2.10 -16.56 13.72
C LYS A 164 -2.29 -17.74 12.76
N MET A 165 -1.24 -18.20 12.07
CA MET A 165 -1.33 -19.39 11.22
C MET A 165 -1.66 -20.66 12.03
N ARG A 166 -1.12 -20.79 13.24
CA ARG A 166 -1.44 -21.89 14.16
C ARG A 166 -2.89 -21.83 14.62
N GLU A 167 -3.40 -20.66 14.96
CA GLU A 167 -4.82 -20.43 15.30
C GLU A 167 -5.75 -20.83 14.14
N LEU A 168 -5.34 -20.54 12.91
CA LEU A 168 -6.06 -20.92 11.69
C LEU A 168 -5.97 -22.42 11.34
N GLY A 169 -5.21 -23.22 12.09
CA GLY A 169 -5.00 -24.65 11.83
C GLY A 169 -4.18 -24.94 10.56
N GLY A 170 -3.45 -23.95 10.06
CA GLY A 170 -2.70 -24.03 8.81
C GLY A 170 -1.27 -24.55 8.96
N PRO A 171 -0.70 -25.22 7.94
CA PRO A 171 0.71 -25.53 7.90
C PRO A 171 1.54 -24.25 7.76
N TYR A 172 2.71 -24.21 8.41
CA TYR A 172 3.68 -23.13 8.22
C TYR A 172 4.24 -23.12 6.79
N PRO A 173 4.59 -21.92 6.27
CA PRO A 173 5.23 -21.83 4.97
C PRO A 173 6.65 -22.43 5.04
N SER A 174 7.06 -23.15 4.00
CA SER A 174 8.48 -23.43 3.80
C SER A 174 9.21 -22.16 3.34
N PRO A 175 10.55 -22.09 3.47
CA PRO A 175 11.33 -20.99 2.90
C PRO A 175 11.08 -20.79 1.40
N ARG A 176 10.83 -21.88 0.66
CA ARG A 176 10.48 -21.84 -0.76
C ARG A 176 9.14 -21.16 -1.01
N ASP A 177 8.13 -21.41 -0.17
CA ASP A 177 6.81 -20.79 -0.32
C ASP A 177 6.89 -19.27 -0.15
N VAL A 178 7.72 -18.78 0.78
CA VAL A 178 7.94 -17.34 0.96
C VAL A 178 8.59 -16.72 -0.28
N VAL A 179 9.55 -17.41 -0.91
CA VAL A 179 10.18 -16.95 -2.16
C VAL A 179 9.15 -16.88 -3.29
N ILE A 180 8.28 -17.89 -3.42
CA ILE A 180 7.20 -17.92 -4.41
C ILE A 180 6.23 -16.74 -4.19
N LEU A 181 5.76 -16.53 -2.97
CA LEU A 181 4.88 -15.41 -2.64
C LEU A 181 5.50 -14.05 -3.02
N LYS A 182 6.81 -13.87 -2.75
CA LYS A 182 7.54 -12.66 -3.16
C LYS A 182 7.67 -12.53 -4.68
N SER A 183 7.92 -13.62 -5.41
CA SER A 183 8.05 -13.56 -6.88
C SER A 183 6.74 -13.19 -7.57
N TYR A 184 5.61 -13.60 -7.01
CA TYR A 184 4.28 -13.16 -7.46
C TYR A 184 3.95 -11.70 -7.12
N LYS A 185 4.77 -11.03 -6.29
CA LYS A 185 4.58 -9.64 -5.83
C LYS A 185 3.24 -9.40 -5.11
N ILE A 186 2.77 -10.40 -4.37
CA ILE A 186 1.55 -10.32 -3.54
C ILE A 186 1.86 -10.22 -2.04
N TYR A 187 3.15 -10.32 -1.70
CA TYR A 187 3.70 -10.23 -0.35
C TYR A 187 5.10 -9.61 -0.41
N PHE A 188 5.41 -8.79 0.59
CA PHE A 188 6.67 -8.07 0.71
C PHE A 188 7.27 -8.24 2.10
N LYS A 189 8.59 -8.34 2.14
CA LYS A 189 9.36 -8.21 3.38
C LYS A 189 9.77 -6.76 3.50
N THR A 190 9.20 -6.05 4.46
CA THR A 190 9.44 -4.63 4.74
C THR A 190 10.19 -4.48 6.07
N GLY A 191 10.32 -3.24 6.55
CA GLY A 191 11.00 -2.95 7.81
C GLY A 191 12.51 -2.97 7.70
N SER A 192 13.19 -2.91 8.84
CA SER A 192 14.66 -2.84 8.86
C SER A 192 15.29 -4.24 8.83
N ARG A 193 16.59 -4.32 8.56
CA ARG A 193 17.35 -5.57 8.65
C ARG A 193 17.25 -6.21 10.04
N ARG A 194 17.19 -5.39 11.11
CA ARG A 194 17.11 -5.85 12.51
C ARG A 194 15.68 -6.21 12.93
N TYR A 195 14.69 -5.52 12.36
CA TYR A 195 13.27 -5.67 12.67
C TYR A 195 12.48 -5.82 11.37
N PRO A 196 12.54 -7.00 10.73
CA PRO A 196 11.83 -7.24 9.49
C PRO A 196 10.33 -7.41 9.76
N THR A 197 9.52 -6.87 8.86
CA THR A 197 8.07 -7.02 8.87
C THR A 197 7.56 -7.71 7.60
N HIS A 198 6.35 -8.24 7.70
CA HIS A 198 5.69 -9.02 6.66
C HIS A 198 4.41 -8.32 6.23
N THR A 199 4.31 -8.00 4.94
CA THR A 199 3.26 -7.08 4.46
C THR A 199 2.60 -7.61 3.21
N VAL A 200 1.27 -7.59 3.23
CA VAL A 200 0.45 -7.59 2.03
C VAL A 200 -0.01 -6.14 1.84
N PRO A 201 0.15 -5.52 0.66
CA PRO A 201 -0.24 -4.13 0.48
C PRO A 201 -1.73 -3.89 0.74
N GLU A 202 -2.06 -2.85 1.51
CA GLU A 202 -3.43 -2.55 1.97
C GLU A 202 -4.46 -2.54 0.84
N GLU A 203 -4.11 -1.95 -0.31
CA GLU A 203 -4.98 -1.87 -1.48
C GLU A 203 -5.25 -3.21 -2.16
N MET A 204 -4.33 -4.17 -1.99
CA MET A 204 -4.46 -5.52 -2.55
C MET A 204 -5.28 -6.44 -1.64
N MET A 205 -5.27 -6.17 -0.32
CA MET A 205 -5.87 -7.05 0.68
C MET A 205 -7.34 -7.40 0.39
N PRO A 206 -8.24 -6.45 0.04
CA PRO A 206 -9.62 -6.77 -0.31
C PRO A 206 -9.75 -7.86 -1.38
N THR A 207 -8.99 -7.70 -2.47
CA THR A 207 -9.01 -8.62 -3.60
C THR A 207 -8.44 -9.98 -3.20
N ILE A 208 -7.34 -10.00 -2.44
CA ILE A 208 -6.73 -11.24 -1.97
C ILE A 208 -7.69 -11.98 -1.03
N ASP A 209 -8.34 -11.29 -0.11
CA ASP A 209 -9.30 -11.86 0.84
C ASP A 209 -10.51 -12.48 0.11
N GLU A 210 -11.02 -11.83 -0.94
CA GLU A 210 -12.07 -12.38 -1.81
C GLU A 210 -11.64 -13.70 -2.48
N VAL A 211 -10.41 -13.79 -2.99
CA VAL A 211 -9.88 -15.04 -3.58
C VAL A 211 -9.75 -16.14 -2.55
N LEU A 212 -9.28 -15.80 -1.34
CA LEU A 212 -9.14 -16.73 -0.23
C LEU A 212 -10.48 -17.28 0.26
N MET A 213 -11.57 -16.50 0.18
CA MET A 213 -12.93 -16.93 0.55
C MET A 213 -13.65 -17.73 -0.54
N SER A 214 -13.47 -17.33 -1.80
CA SER A 214 -14.14 -17.96 -2.97
C SER A 214 -13.62 -19.37 -3.25
N SER A 215 -12.34 -19.57 -2.98
CA SER A 215 -11.71 -20.87 -3.08
C SER A 215 -11.99 -21.71 -1.82
N LYS A 216 -13.08 -22.47 -1.81
CA LYS A 216 -13.20 -23.58 -0.87
C LYS A 216 -12.06 -24.58 -1.17
N GLY A 217 -11.27 -24.88 -0.15
CA GLY A 217 -10.27 -25.96 -0.19
C GLY A 217 -10.92 -27.32 -0.37
#